data_AF-A0A6L5B9Y1-F1
#
_entry.id   AF-A0A6L5B9Y1-F1
#
_cell.length_a   1.000
_cell.length_b   1.000
_cell.length_c   1.000
_cell.angle_alpha   90.00
_cell.angle_beta   90.00
_cell.angle_gamma   90.00
#
_symmetry.space_group_name_H-M   'P 1'
#
loop_
_entity.id
_entity.type
_entity.pdbx_description
1 polymer ?
#
loop_
_entity_poly.entity_id
_entity_poly.type
_entity_poly.pdbx_seq_one_letter_code
_entity_poly.pdbx_strand_id
1 'polypeptide(L)'
;MALISLTFLVILLTIFCLSGMVEPACRRCSRSRAFVEKQCEATLYTRLCIQGLLPFVNSRIQTQQQLAQVALSSVKEFRQMSVDGEKQFLWHESNVQSWVSAALTDATACIDGFSTYSINSRVKATIKAKVLNVAQVTSNALALFNGYTARQRASFRAKKP
;
A
#
# COMPACT_ATOMS: atom_id res chain seq x y z
N MET A 1 50.55 24.20 20.94
CA MET A 1 49.30 25.00 20.90
C MET A 1 48.56 24.84 19.58
N ALA A 2 49.15 25.16 18.41
CA ALA A 2 48.47 25.05 17.12
C ALA A 2 48.02 23.62 16.74
N LEU A 3 48.83 22.61 17.03
CA LEU A 3 48.51 21.20 16.74
C LEU A 3 47.28 20.69 17.51
N ILE A 4 47.12 21.13 18.76
CA ILE A 4 45.99 20.76 19.64
C ILE A 4 44.70 21.43 19.17
N SER A 5 44.80 22.67 18.67
CA SER A 5 43.65 23.39 18.13
C SER A 5 43.16 22.76 16.81
N LEU A 6 44.08 22.23 15.99
CA LEU A 6 43.76 21.55 14.75
C LEU A 6 43.07 20.20 15.01
N THR A 7 43.55 19.41 15.98
CA THR A 7 42.90 18.15 16.35
C THR A 7 41.49 18.38 16.90
N PHE A 8 41.30 19.41 17.73
CA PHE A 8 39.96 19.78 18.23
C PHE A 8 38.99 20.17 17.11
N LEU A 9 39.45 20.96 16.13
CA LEU A 9 38.62 21.37 15.00
C LEU A 9 38.20 20.18 14.13
N VAL A 10 39.13 19.25 13.86
CA VAL A 10 38.83 18.02 13.10
C VAL A 10 37.84 17.13 13.86
N ILE A 11 37.98 17.01 15.18
CA ILE A 11 37.04 16.25 16.03
C ILE A 11 35.65 16.91 16.00
N LEU A 12 35.56 18.24 16.09
CA LEU A 12 34.28 18.95 16.02
C LEU A 12 33.59 18.78 14.65
N LEU A 13 34.35 18.87 13.55
CA LEU A 13 33.83 18.69 12.20
C LEU A 13 33.38 17.25 11.95
N THR A 14 34.10 16.25 12.46
CA THR A 14 33.68 14.84 12.37
C THR A 14 32.43 14.56 13.20
N ILE A 15 32.31 15.10 14.41
CA ILE A 15 31.09 14.98 15.23
C ILE A 15 29.89 15.65 14.53
N PHE A 16 30.08 16.83 13.95
CA PHE A 16 29.02 17.54 13.21
C PHE A 16 28.58 16.76 11.96
N CYS A 17 29.52 16.18 11.21
CA CYS A 17 29.23 15.33 10.05
C CYS A 17 28.47 14.04 10.45
N LEU A 18 28.81 13.41 11.57
CA LEU A 18 28.11 12.22 12.07
C LEU A 18 26.70 12.53 12.58
N SER A 19 26.48 13.74 13.12
CA SER A 19 25.18 14.21 13.59
C SER A 19 24.21 14.54 12.44
N GLY A 20 24.73 14.80 11.24
CA GLY A 20 23.96 15.13 10.04
C GLY A 20 23.40 13.95 9.25
N MET A 21 23.77 12.69 9.56
CA MET A 21 23.41 11.51 8.76
C MET A 21 22.56 10.45 9.48
N VAL A 22 22.09 10.70 10.70
CA VAL A 22 21.15 9.79 11.38
C VAL A 22 19.89 10.55 11.77
N GLU A 23 18.93 10.62 10.86
CA GLU A 23 17.54 10.69 11.30
C GLU A 23 17.25 9.41 12.10
N PRO A 24 16.76 9.50 13.35
CA PRO A 24 16.40 8.30 14.09
C PRO A 24 15.31 7.57 13.31
N ALA A 25 15.48 6.26 13.09
CA ALA A 25 14.46 5.40 12.48
C ALA A 25 13.06 5.63 13.09
N CYS A 26 13.01 6.02 14.37
CA CYS A 26 11.80 6.41 15.09
C CYS A 26 10.99 7.56 14.45
N ARG A 27 11.64 8.66 13.99
CA ARG A 27 10.91 9.79 13.35
C ARG A 27 10.34 9.39 11.98
N ARG A 28 11.11 8.62 11.19
CA ARG A 28 10.66 8.14 9.87
C ARG A 28 9.52 7.11 10.01
N CYS A 29 9.61 6.18 10.96
CA CYS A 29 8.54 5.24 11.30
C CYS A 29 7.26 5.96 11.76
N SER A 30 7.38 7.01 12.59
CA SER A 30 6.24 7.80 13.05
C SER A 30 5.50 8.46 11.89
N ARG A 31 6.22 9.04 10.93
CA ARG A 31 5.61 9.70 9.76
C ARG A 31 4.99 8.71 8.78
N SER A 32 5.68 7.60 8.50
CA SER A 32 5.14 6.53 7.64
C SER A 32 3.88 5.90 8.22
N ARG A 33 3.85 5.68 9.54
CA ARG A 33 2.66 5.18 10.24
C ARG A 33 1.50 6.17 10.17
N ALA A 34 1.74 7.45 10.47
CA ALA A 34 0.71 8.49 10.37
C ALA A 34 0.15 8.61 8.95
N PHE A 35 1.01 8.46 7.93
CA PHE A 35 0.56 8.39 6.55
C PHE A 35 -0.36 7.18 6.30
N VAL A 36 0.03 5.97 6.72
CA VAL A 36 -0.80 4.76 6.58
C VAL A 36 -2.15 4.92 7.29
N GLU A 37 -2.14 5.42 8.53
CA GLU A 37 -3.35 5.69 9.32
C GLU A 37 -4.28 6.64 8.57
N LYS A 38 -3.74 7.72 7.99
CA LYS A 38 -4.52 8.68 7.20
C LYS A 38 -5.07 8.08 5.90
N GLN A 39 -4.31 7.22 5.21
CA GLN A 39 -4.81 6.56 4.01
C GLN A 39 -5.93 5.56 4.32
N CYS A 40 -5.82 4.84 5.44
CA CYS A 40 -6.79 3.83 5.84
C CYS A 40 -8.08 4.39 6.47
N GLU A 41 -8.14 5.68 6.80
CA GLU A 41 -9.27 6.32 7.50
C GLU A 41 -10.61 6.12 6.77
N ALA A 42 -10.61 6.20 5.43
CA ALA A 42 -11.81 6.04 4.62
C ALA A 42 -12.12 4.56 4.24
N THR A 43 -11.38 3.60 4.80
CA THR A 43 -11.56 2.18 4.49
C THR A 43 -12.52 1.50 5.46
N LEU A 44 -13.33 0.57 4.95
CA LEU A 44 -14.32 -0.17 5.74
C LEU A 44 -13.66 -1.04 6.83
N TYR A 45 -12.49 -1.61 6.55
CA TYR A 45 -11.75 -2.46 7.48
C TYR A 45 -10.45 -1.78 7.90
N THR A 46 -10.56 -0.62 8.57
CA THR A 46 -9.43 0.26 8.95
C THR A 46 -8.29 -0.47 9.67
N ARG A 47 -8.59 -1.31 10.68
CA ARG A 47 -7.56 -2.06 11.41
C ARG A 47 -6.79 -3.01 10.50
N LEU A 48 -7.51 -3.74 9.64
CA LEU A 48 -6.91 -4.67 8.69
C LEU A 48 -6.08 -3.92 7.64
N CYS A 49 -6.53 -2.74 7.20
CA CYS A 49 -5.77 -1.86 6.30
C CYS A 49 -4.44 -1.45 6.93
N ILE A 50 -4.46 -0.94 8.16
CA ILE A 50 -3.24 -0.49 8.87
C ILE A 50 -2.29 -1.67 9.08
N GLN A 51 -2.79 -2.78 9.63
CA GLN A 51 -1.98 -3.97 9.86
C GLN A 51 -1.39 -4.54 8.57
N GLY A 52 -2.16 -4.53 7.49
CA GLY A 52 -1.73 -5.00 6.18
C GLY A 52 -0.62 -4.11 5.58
N LEU A 53 -0.67 -2.79 5.77
CA LEU A 53 0.26 -1.86 5.12
C LEU A 53 1.54 -1.56 5.93
N LEU A 54 1.48 -1.65 7.26
CA LEU A 54 2.64 -1.33 8.13
C LEU A 54 3.92 -2.14 7.82
N PRO A 55 3.87 -3.44 7.46
CA PRO A 55 5.07 -4.18 7.07
C PRO A 55 5.74 -3.67 5.78
N PHE A 56 4.97 -3.02 4.90
CA PHE A 56 5.43 -2.60 3.57
C PHE A 56 6.04 -1.19 3.55
N VAL A 57 5.76 -0.33 4.52
CA VAL A 57 6.32 1.03 4.58
C VAL A 57 7.82 1.08 4.88
N ASN A 58 8.43 -0.02 5.33
CA ASN A 58 9.86 -0.12 5.63
C ASN A 58 10.63 -1.09 4.73
N SER A 59 9.96 -1.75 3.77
CA SER A 59 10.55 -2.80 2.94
C SER A 59 10.62 -2.37 1.47
N ARG A 60 11.78 -2.51 0.82
CA ARG A 60 11.87 -2.42 -0.65
C ARG A 60 11.18 -3.65 -1.23
N ILE A 61 9.98 -3.47 -1.77
CA ILE A 61 9.14 -4.56 -2.29
C ILE A 61 9.79 -5.15 -3.55
N GLN A 62 10.52 -6.24 -3.38
CA GLN A 62 10.92 -7.15 -4.45
C GLN A 62 10.23 -8.50 -4.20
N THR A 63 9.22 -8.78 -5.03
CA THR A 63 8.67 -10.11 -5.38
C THR A 63 8.00 -10.99 -4.31
N GLN A 64 6.79 -11.48 -4.62
CA GLN A 64 6.58 -12.91 -4.92
C GLN A 64 5.30 -13.15 -5.75
N GLN A 65 5.46 -13.92 -6.83
CA GLN A 65 4.59 -14.01 -8.01
C GLN A 65 3.63 -15.22 -8.02
N GLN A 66 3.20 -15.76 -6.90
CA GLN A 66 2.27 -16.89 -6.91
C GLN A 66 1.02 -16.67 -6.06
N LEU A 67 0.31 -15.61 -6.45
CA LEU A 67 -1.16 -15.49 -6.49
C LEU A 67 -1.51 -14.36 -7.48
N ALA A 68 -0.78 -14.36 -8.60
CA ALA A 68 -0.27 -13.12 -9.13
C ALA A 68 -1.00 -12.63 -10.36
N GLN A 69 -1.72 -13.39 -11.19
CA GLN A 69 -2.17 -12.78 -12.45
C GLN A 69 -3.15 -11.60 -12.27
N VAL A 70 -4.15 -11.68 -11.39
CA VAL A 70 -5.08 -10.54 -11.15
C VAL A 70 -4.42 -9.43 -10.31
N ALA A 71 -3.69 -9.81 -9.27
CA ALA A 71 -2.92 -8.87 -8.45
C ALA A 71 -1.81 -8.17 -9.28
N LEU A 72 -1.18 -8.87 -10.23
CA LEU A 72 -0.11 -8.38 -11.09
C LEU A 72 -0.68 -7.53 -12.21
N SER A 73 -1.81 -7.90 -12.80
CA SER A 73 -2.47 -7.06 -13.80
C SER A 73 -2.85 -5.73 -13.16
N SER A 74 -3.61 -5.72 -12.06
CA SER A 74 -3.97 -4.47 -11.36
C SER A 74 -2.76 -3.67 -10.89
N VAL A 75 -1.73 -4.32 -10.35
CA VAL A 75 -0.47 -3.65 -9.97
C VAL A 75 0.28 -3.11 -11.18
N LYS A 76 0.26 -3.81 -12.32
CA LYS A 76 0.91 -3.37 -13.57
C LYS A 76 0.22 -2.11 -14.07
N GLU A 77 -1.10 -2.12 -14.21
CA GLU A 77 -1.86 -0.95 -14.66
C GLU A 77 -1.68 0.22 -13.69
N PHE A 78 -1.73 -0.05 -12.38
CA PHE A 78 -1.47 0.97 -11.36
C PHE A 78 -0.09 1.62 -11.51
N ARG A 79 0.95 0.84 -11.83
CA ARG A 79 2.29 1.37 -12.11
C ARG A 79 2.29 2.20 -13.39
N GLN A 80 1.63 1.72 -14.45
CA GLN A 80 1.58 2.43 -15.73
C GLN A 80 0.85 3.78 -15.64
N MET A 81 -0.10 3.95 -14.70
CA MET A 81 -0.70 5.26 -14.41
C MET A 81 0.32 6.38 -14.13
N SER A 82 1.48 6.03 -13.57
CA SER A 82 2.56 7.00 -13.29
C SER A 82 3.51 7.21 -14.47
N VAL A 83 3.54 6.27 -15.42
CA VAL A 83 4.45 6.25 -16.57
C VAL A 83 3.79 6.91 -17.78
N ASP A 84 2.59 6.46 -18.14
CA ASP A 84 1.87 6.92 -19.33
C ASP A 84 1.16 8.28 -19.13
N GLY A 85 1.16 8.76 -17.88
CA GLY A 85 0.74 10.11 -17.51
C GLY A 85 -0.77 10.37 -17.62
N GLU A 86 -1.16 11.65 -17.61
CA GLU A 86 -2.56 12.09 -17.55
C GLU A 86 -3.44 11.54 -18.68
N LYS A 87 -2.89 11.41 -19.90
CA LYS A 87 -3.65 11.00 -21.09
C LYS A 87 -4.22 9.59 -20.97
N GLN A 88 -3.45 8.65 -20.42
CA GLN A 88 -3.86 7.25 -20.25
C GLN A 88 -4.34 6.94 -18.83
N PHE A 89 -4.30 7.93 -17.92
CA PHE A 89 -4.69 7.76 -16.52
C PHE A 89 -6.07 7.12 -16.36
N LEU A 90 -7.06 7.60 -17.12
CA LEU A 90 -8.44 7.09 -17.06
C LEU A 90 -8.56 5.65 -17.57
N TRP A 91 -7.77 5.27 -18.56
CA TRP A 91 -7.78 3.92 -19.11
C TRP A 91 -7.23 2.93 -18.08
N HIS A 92 -6.03 3.18 -17.55
CA HIS A 92 -5.45 2.38 -16.48
C HIS A 92 -6.33 2.36 -15.23
N GLU A 93 -6.97 3.48 -14.90
CA GLU A 93 -7.90 3.54 -13.77
C GLU A 93 -9.07 2.57 -13.94
N SER A 94 -9.70 2.57 -15.12
CA SER A 94 -10.82 1.68 -15.41
C SER A 94 -10.41 0.20 -15.34
N ASN A 95 -9.20 -0.13 -15.78
CA ASN A 95 -8.66 -1.50 -15.70
C ASN A 95 -8.45 -1.94 -14.24
N VAL A 96 -7.75 -1.12 -13.44
CA VAL A 96 -7.51 -1.42 -12.03
C VAL A 96 -8.84 -1.56 -11.28
N GLN A 97 -9.76 -0.61 -11.47
CA GLN A 97 -11.06 -0.63 -10.82
C GLN A 97 -11.86 -1.89 -11.17
N SER A 98 -11.88 -2.27 -12.45
CA SER A 98 -12.62 -3.45 -12.93
C SER A 98 -12.07 -4.75 -12.34
N TRP A 99 -10.75 -4.95 -12.37
CA TRP A 99 -10.15 -6.17 -11.86
C TRP A 99 -10.21 -6.29 -10.34
N VAL A 100 -10.03 -5.19 -9.61
CA VAL A 100 -10.16 -5.21 -8.14
C VAL A 100 -11.62 -5.45 -7.73
N SER A 101 -12.59 -4.87 -8.46
CA SER A 101 -14.02 -5.10 -8.19
C SER A 101 -14.43 -6.55 -8.50
N ALA A 102 -13.94 -7.12 -9.61
CA ALA A 102 -14.17 -8.52 -9.94
C ALA A 102 -13.59 -9.46 -8.86
N ALA A 103 -12.36 -9.22 -8.40
CA ALA A 103 -11.75 -10.00 -7.33
C ALA A 103 -12.54 -9.93 -6.01
N LEU A 104 -13.16 -8.78 -5.70
CA LEU A 104 -14.03 -8.64 -4.53
C LEU A 104 -15.30 -9.46 -4.69
N THR A 105 -15.96 -9.36 -5.84
CA THR A 105 -17.16 -10.14 -6.18
C THR A 105 -16.89 -11.63 -6.09
N ASP A 106 -15.82 -12.12 -6.73
CA ASP A 106 -15.43 -13.53 -6.72
C ASP A 106 -15.18 -14.04 -5.30
N ALA A 107 -14.49 -13.25 -4.46
CA ALA A 107 -14.25 -13.61 -3.07
C ALA A 107 -15.56 -13.71 -2.28
N THR A 108 -16.48 -12.76 -2.45
CA THR A 108 -17.79 -12.81 -1.77
C THR A 108 -18.66 -13.97 -2.24
N ALA A 109 -18.76 -14.20 -3.55
CA ALA A 109 -19.52 -15.31 -4.13
C ALA A 109 -18.93 -16.67 -3.76
N CYS A 110 -17.60 -16.77 -3.63
CA CYS A 110 -16.93 -17.97 -3.15
C CYS A 110 -17.42 -18.39 -1.75
N ILE A 111 -17.58 -17.44 -0.82
CA ILE A 111 -18.08 -17.70 0.54
C ILE A 111 -19.51 -18.25 0.50
N ASP A 112 -20.36 -17.68 -0.36
CA ASP A 112 -21.75 -18.07 -0.51
C ASP A 112 -21.86 -19.49 -1.09
N GLY A 113 -21.02 -19.82 -2.06
CA GLY A 113 -20.95 -21.14 -2.70
C GLY A 113 -20.65 -22.29 -1.73
N PHE A 114 -19.93 -22.05 -0.64
CA PHE A 114 -19.68 -23.08 0.38
C PHE A 114 -20.91 -23.44 1.22
N SER A 115 -21.99 -22.67 1.15
CA SER A 115 -23.17 -22.91 1.97
C SER A 115 -23.88 -24.22 1.61
N THR A 116 -23.76 -24.69 0.36
CA THR A 116 -24.46 -25.86 -0.19
C THR A 116 -23.69 -27.19 -0.12
N TYR A 117 -22.38 -27.18 0.17
CA TYR A 117 -21.55 -28.40 0.19
C TYR A 117 -21.48 -29.05 1.58
N SER A 118 -21.59 -30.39 1.62
CA SER A 118 -21.39 -31.21 2.83
C SER A 118 -19.91 -31.52 3.09
N ILE A 119 -19.14 -30.49 3.43
CA ILE A 119 -17.74 -30.63 3.88
C ILE A 119 -17.66 -30.58 5.41
N ASN A 120 -16.56 -31.09 5.97
CA ASN A 120 -16.27 -30.99 7.40
C ASN A 120 -16.44 -29.53 7.89
N SER A 121 -17.19 -29.34 8.98
CA SER A 121 -17.55 -28.01 9.49
C SER A 121 -16.34 -27.15 9.86
N ARG A 122 -15.27 -27.75 10.38
CA ARG A 122 -14.01 -27.06 10.69
C ARG A 122 -13.29 -26.61 9.42
N VAL A 123 -13.24 -27.46 8.40
CA VAL A 123 -12.64 -27.11 7.10
C VAL A 123 -13.41 -25.97 6.46
N LYS A 124 -14.75 -26.03 6.46
CA LYS A 124 -15.64 -24.96 5.98
C LYS A 124 -15.38 -23.64 6.69
N ALA A 125 -15.27 -23.65 8.02
CA ALA A 125 -14.98 -22.46 8.82
C ALA A 125 -13.61 -21.85 8.46
N THR A 126 -12.57 -22.68 8.32
CA THR A 126 -11.23 -22.22 7.94
C THR A 126 -11.21 -21.58 6.55
N ILE A 127 -11.89 -22.20 5.57
CA ILE A 127 -11.98 -21.64 4.21
C ILE A 127 -12.73 -20.32 4.25
N LYS A 128 -13.92 -20.26 4.89
CA LYS A 128 -14.70 -19.02 5.00
C LYS A 128 -13.88 -17.90 5.65
N ALA A 129 -13.14 -18.19 6.72
CA ALA A 129 -12.29 -17.19 7.37
C ALA A 129 -11.20 -16.64 6.45
N LYS A 130 -10.53 -17.51 5.67
CA LYS A 130 -9.49 -17.10 4.71
C LYS A 130 -10.07 -16.27 3.57
N VAL A 131 -11.17 -16.72 2.96
CA VAL A 131 -11.80 -16.01 1.84
C VAL A 131 -12.41 -14.68 2.29
N LEU A 132 -12.98 -14.63 3.51
CA LEU A 132 -13.45 -13.38 4.10
C LEU A 132 -12.30 -12.38 4.27
N ASN A 133 -11.13 -12.82 4.74
CA ASN A 133 -9.96 -11.96 4.84
C ASN A 133 -9.56 -11.39 3.47
N VAL A 134 -9.57 -12.22 2.42
CA VAL A 134 -9.31 -11.76 1.04
C VAL A 134 -10.31 -10.70 0.61
N ALA A 135 -11.62 -10.94 0.79
CA ALA A 135 -12.66 -9.97 0.45
C ALA A 135 -12.46 -8.63 1.19
N GLN A 136 -12.12 -8.68 2.49
CA GLN A 136 -11.87 -7.50 3.30
C GLN A 136 -10.64 -6.70 2.83
N VAL A 137 -9.53 -7.38 2.52
CA VAL A 137 -8.32 -6.73 2.00
C VAL A 137 -8.57 -6.14 0.61
N THR A 138 -9.28 -6.84 -0.28
CA THR A 138 -9.63 -6.34 -1.62
C THR A 138 -10.55 -5.12 -1.53
N SER A 139 -11.51 -5.12 -0.61
CA SER A 139 -12.37 -3.96 -0.33
C SER A 139 -11.56 -2.73 0.13
N ASN A 140 -10.60 -2.93 1.04
CA ASN A 140 -9.69 -1.85 1.45
C ASN A 140 -8.84 -1.34 0.28
N ALA A 141 -8.30 -2.24 -0.56
CA ALA A 141 -7.50 -1.88 -1.72
C ALA A 141 -8.29 -1.01 -2.71
N LEU A 142 -9.56 -1.36 -2.97
CA LEU A 142 -10.45 -0.58 -3.83
C LEU A 142 -10.71 0.83 -3.27
N ALA A 143 -10.96 0.93 -1.96
CA ALA A 143 -11.17 2.22 -1.29
C ALA A 143 -9.93 3.12 -1.35
N LEU A 144 -8.74 2.55 -1.10
CA LEU A 144 -7.47 3.27 -1.24
C LEU A 144 -7.22 3.74 -2.67
N PHE A 145 -7.50 2.87 -3.65
CA PHE A 145 -7.34 3.17 -5.06
C PHE A 145 -8.25 4.33 -5.50
N ASN A 146 -9.55 4.27 -5.15
CA ASN A 146 -10.50 5.35 -5.44
C ASN A 146 -10.08 6.68 -4.79
N GLY A 147 -9.56 6.64 -3.56
CA GLY A 147 -9.01 7.82 -2.89
C GLY A 147 -7.79 8.40 -3.62
N TYR A 148 -6.90 7.55 -4.14
CA TYR A 148 -5.77 7.97 -4.96
C TYR A 148 -6.23 8.63 -6.27
N THR A 149 -7.16 8.02 -7.00
CA THR A 149 -7.59 8.55 -8.30
C THR A 149 -8.38 9.84 -8.17
N ALA A 150 -9.19 9.99 -7.11
CA ALA A 150 -9.86 11.24 -6.80
C ALA A 150 -8.86 12.40 -6.61
N ARG A 151 -7.77 12.18 -5.87
CA ARG A 151 -6.72 13.19 -5.66
C ARG A 151 -5.98 13.52 -6.95
N GLN A 152 -5.66 12.52 -7.78
CA GLN A 152 -4.99 12.76 -9.06
C GLN A 152 -5.88 13.55 -10.04
N ARG A 153 -7.17 13.23 -10.13
CA ARG A 153 -8.13 14.00 -10.92
C ARG A 153 -8.23 15.45 -10.44
N ALA A 154 -8.22 15.69 -9.13
CA ALA A 154 -8.19 17.04 -8.57
C ALA A 154 -6.90 17.79 -8.96
N SER A 155 -5.74 17.12 -8.92
CA SER A 155 -4.46 17.66 -9.37
C SER A 155 -4.45 18.03 -10.86
N PHE A 156 -4.99 17.16 -11.73
CA PHE A 156 -5.12 17.46 -13.15
C PHE A 156 -6.04 18.65 -13.42
N ARG A 157 -7.18 18.74 -12.72
CA ARG A 157 -8.09 19.89 -12.82
C ARG A 157 -7.41 21.20 -12.39
N ALA A 158 -6.62 21.17 -11.32
CA ALA A 158 -5.91 22.36 -10.83
C ALA A 158 -4.80 22.87 -11.77
N LYS A 159 -4.33 22.03 -12.71
CA LYS A 159 -3.31 22.39 -13.71
C LYS A 159 -3.89 22.95 -15.01
N LYS A 160 -5.20 22.89 -15.21
CA LYS A 160 -5.83 23.44 -16.40
C LYS A 160 -5.77 24.98 -16.34
N PRO A 161 -5.25 25.65 -17.38
CA PRO A 161 -5.16 27.11 -17.43
C PRO A 161 -6.53 27.77 -17.47
#